data_AF-A0A482V4N2-F1
#
_entry.id   AF-A0A482V4N2-F1
#
_cell.length_a   1.000
_cell.length_b   1.000
_cell.length_c   1.000
_cell.angle_alpha   90.00
_cell.angle_beta   90.00
_cell.angle_gamma   90.00
#
_symmetry.space_group_name_H-M   'P 1'
#
loop_
_entity.id
_entity.type
_entity.pdbx_description
1 polymer ?
#
loop_
_entity_poly.entity_id
_entity_poly.type
_entity_poly.pdbx_seq_one_letter_code
_entity_poly.pdbx_strand_id
1 'polypeptide(L)'
;MRGILSKLDQTIGISSDAEITLEMDPGTFDAARICRLTGMGFNRISVGIQSFSDLILTKAGRAHTSFDSYAALGILSEQACLRSYSVDLIAALPYLSPELWTETLDIVLGYKPPHISVYDLQIEERSAFGRWYSPYTSPLPTEQDSVGMYTTAVSKLVSEGGYEHYELSNYAISADHRSKHNQQYWQCKDTLGFGLGAASYIGGKRYTRPNRMQTYEEFVTSAEQNGDVYWNILGRYASAGGCDLVEPVAPDLEEFLMLSLRTADGLDMDKLQRNYGAEVRSKVESALAGYIEESSTRQSSVIQKVVTPNGECALRLADPQGFLLSNHIISDVFAKLR
;
A
#
# COMPACT_ATOMS: atom_id res chain seq x y z
N MET A 1 2.38 -22.66 -6.66
CA MET A 1 1.33 -21.65 -6.97
C MET A 1 -0.03 -22.28 -7.28
N ARG A 2 -0.20 -23.07 -8.36
CA ARG A 2 -1.51 -23.68 -8.69
C ARG A 2 -2.16 -24.46 -7.53
N GLY A 3 -1.39 -25.28 -6.82
CA GLY A 3 -1.91 -26.03 -5.67
C GLY A 3 -2.43 -25.14 -4.52
N ILE A 4 -1.80 -23.98 -4.30
CA ILE A 4 -2.22 -23.01 -3.28
C ILE A 4 -3.56 -22.39 -3.67
N LEU A 5 -3.67 -21.86 -4.91
CA LEU A 5 -4.91 -21.26 -5.40
C LEU A 5 -6.05 -22.28 -5.42
N SER A 6 -5.79 -23.50 -5.90
CA SER A 6 -6.79 -24.58 -5.89
C SER A 6 -7.25 -24.92 -4.48
N LYS A 7 -6.35 -24.92 -3.48
CA LYS A 7 -6.72 -25.22 -2.10
C LYS A 7 -7.52 -24.08 -1.47
N LEU A 8 -7.15 -22.83 -1.75
CA LEU A 8 -7.91 -21.66 -1.29
C LEU A 8 -9.32 -21.67 -1.88
N ASP A 9 -9.45 -21.85 -3.19
CA ASP A 9 -10.75 -21.90 -3.87
C ASP A 9 -11.64 -23.03 -3.33
N GLN A 10 -11.10 -24.23 -3.11
CA GLN A 10 -11.84 -25.34 -2.50
C GLN A 10 -12.25 -25.10 -1.04
N THR A 11 -11.54 -24.25 -0.31
CA THR A 11 -11.75 -24.06 1.14
C THR A 11 -12.64 -22.85 1.44
N ILE A 12 -12.41 -21.73 0.76
CA ILE A 12 -13.09 -20.45 1.03
C ILE A 12 -13.75 -19.85 -0.22
N GLY A 13 -13.50 -20.40 -1.41
CA GLY A 13 -13.94 -19.83 -2.69
C GLY A 13 -13.11 -18.61 -3.11
N ILE A 14 -12.86 -18.49 -4.41
CA ILE A 14 -12.28 -17.28 -5.01
C ILE A 14 -13.32 -16.66 -5.94
N SER A 15 -13.65 -15.38 -5.71
CA SER A 15 -14.58 -14.66 -6.59
C SER A 15 -14.05 -14.62 -8.04
N SER A 16 -14.94 -14.71 -9.02
CA SER A 16 -14.58 -14.65 -10.43
C SER A 16 -13.93 -13.31 -10.85
N ASP A 17 -14.16 -12.24 -10.08
CA ASP A 17 -13.59 -10.90 -10.29
C ASP A 17 -12.42 -10.57 -9.32
N ALA A 18 -11.93 -11.58 -8.59
CA ALA A 18 -10.85 -11.41 -7.63
C ALA A 18 -9.57 -10.91 -8.31
N GLU A 19 -8.87 -9.98 -7.64
CA GLU A 19 -7.50 -9.67 -7.99
C GLU A 19 -6.60 -10.78 -7.43
N ILE A 20 -5.84 -11.43 -8.31
CA ILE A 20 -4.85 -12.46 -7.95
C ILE A 20 -3.48 -11.91 -8.34
N THR A 21 -2.83 -11.30 -7.36
CA THR A 21 -1.56 -10.58 -7.53
C THR A 21 -0.37 -11.47 -7.16
N LEU A 22 0.74 -11.28 -7.87
CA LEU A 22 2.04 -11.85 -7.50
C LEU A 22 3.13 -10.77 -7.53
N GLU A 23 3.96 -10.73 -6.48
CA GLU A 23 5.19 -9.94 -6.47
C GLU A 23 6.33 -10.73 -7.10
N MET A 24 7.13 -10.06 -7.92
CA MET A 24 8.23 -10.68 -8.64
C MET A 24 9.41 -9.72 -8.74
N ASP A 25 10.63 -10.27 -8.69
CA ASP A 25 11.84 -9.49 -8.94
C ASP A 25 12.21 -9.52 -10.43
N PRO A 26 12.79 -8.44 -10.97
CA PRO A 26 13.39 -8.47 -12.30
C PRO A 26 14.41 -9.60 -12.45
N GLY A 27 14.52 -10.17 -13.66
CA GLY A 27 15.41 -11.31 -13.94
C GLY A 27 14.88 -12.68 -13.47
N THR A 28 13.77 -12.73 -12.74
CA THR A 28 13.17 -14.00 -12.29
C THR A 28 12.10 -14.57 -13.23
N PHE A 29 11.76 -13.86 -14.31
CA PHE A 29 10.71 -14.26 -15.23
C PHE A 29 10.99 -13.87 -16.68
N ASP A 30 10.33 -14.60 -17.58
CA ASP A 30 10.24 -14.35 -19.00
C ASP A 30 8.76 -14.27 -19.42
N ALA A 31 8.50 -13.88 -20.67
CA ALA A 31 7.14 -13.81 -21.22
C ALA A 31 6.40 -15.16 -21.09
N ALA A 32 7.08 -16.28 -21.31
CA ALA A 32 6.49 -17.61 -21.19
C ALA A 32 6.02 -17.91 -19.75
N ARG A 33 6.78 -17.49 -18.74
CA ARG A 33 6.40 -17.61 -17.33
C ARG A 33 5.21 -16.74 -17.00
N ILE A 34 5.13 -15.50 -17.53
CA ILE A 34 3.94 -14.66 -17.33
C ILE A 34 2.71 -15.32 -17.93
N CYS A 35 2.77 -15.80 -19.18
CA CYS A 35 1.67 -16.54 -19.80
C CYS A 35 1.23 -17.78 -19.01
N ARG A 36 2.18 -18.51 -18.40
CA ARG A 36 1.85 -19.65 -17.52
C ARG A 36 1.15 -19.20 -16.24
N LEU A 37 1.57 -18.09 -15.64
CA LEU A 37 0.96 -17.54 -14.43
C LEU A 37 -0.46 -17.03 -14.71
N THR A 38 -0.66 -16.33 -15.82
CA THR A 38 -2.01 -15.88 -16.23
C THR A 38 -2.93 -17.06 -16.52
N GLY A 39 -2.41 -18.13 -17.15
CA GLY A 39 -3.13 -19.40 -17.29
C GLY A 39 -3.41 -20.15 -15.98
N MET A 40 -2.84 -19.71 -14.83
CA MET A 40 -3.20 -20.21 -13.49
C MET A 40 -4.19 -19.31 -12.75
N GLY A 41 -4.58 -18.17 -13.33
CA GLY A 41 -5.52 -17.20 -12.75
C GLY A 41 -4.87 -15.91 -12.22
N PHE A 42 -3.53 -15.80 -12.19
CA PHE A 42 -2.89 -14.54 -11.82
C PHE A 42 -3.21 -13.45 -12.84
N ASN A 43 -3.71 -12.31 -12.38
CA ASN A 43 -4.15 -11.23 -13.27
C ASN A 43 -3.48 -9.88 -12.97
N ARG A 44 -2.66 -9.81 -11.92
CA ARG A 44 -1.81 -8.65 -11.61
C ARG A 44 -0.41 -9.09 -11.19
N ILE A 45 0.60 -8.32 -11.59
CA ILE A 45 1.99 -8.50 -11.16
C ILE A 45 2.50 -7.20 -10.53
N SER A 46 3.21 -7.28 -9.42
CA SER A 46 4.01 -6.16 -8.89
C SER A 46 5.48 -6.47 -9.12
N VAL A 47 6.22 -5.54 -9.73
CA VAL A 47 7.65 -5.72 -9.95
C VAL A 47 8.49 -4.67 -9.23
N GLY A 48 9.39 -5.14 -8.39
CA GLY A 48 10.28 -4.31 -7.58
C GLY A 48 11.49 -3.77 -8.35
N ILE A 49 11.29 -2.79 -9.25
CA ILE A 49 12.34 -2.21 -10.09
C ILE A 49 13.32 -1.36 -9.28
N GLN A 50 12.79 -0.46 -8.45
CA GLN A 50 13.52 0.47 -7.58
C GLN A 50 14.35 1.55 -8.28
N SER A 51 15.24 1.18 -9.21
CA SER A 51 16.13 2.08 -9.94
C SER A 51 16.63 1.44 -11.24
N PHE A 52 17.09 2.27 -12.18
CA PHE A 52 17.79 1.85 -13.41
C PHE A 52 19.31 2.06 -13.36
N SER A 53 19.87 2.32 -12.18
CA SER A 53 21.31 2.45 -11.95
C SER A 53 21.87 1.22 -11.23
N ASP A 54 22.80 0.50 -11.86
CA ASP A 54 23.46 -0.68 -11.27
C ASP A 54 24.17 -0.36 -9.94
N LEU A 55 24.74 0.85 -9.83
CA LEU A 55 25.35 1.31 -8.59
C LEU A 55 24.30 1.41 -7.48
N ILE A 56 23.16 2.05 -7.73
CA ILE A 56 22.09 2.22 -6.75
C ILE A 56 21.50 0.86 -6.38
N LEU A 57 21.20 0.00 -7.36
CA LEU A 57 20.67 -1.34 -7.13
C LEU A 57 21.60 -2.16 -6.23
N THR A 58 22.90 -2.18 -6.55
CA THR A 58 23.91 -2.89 -5.74
C THR A 58 23.96 -2.35 -4.30
N LYS A 59 23.93 -1.02 -4.14
CA LYS A 59 23.98 -0.36 -2.82
C LYS A 59 22.69 -0.48 -2.02
N ALA A 60 21.57 -0.66 -2.71
CA ALA A 60 20.27 -1.02 -2.13
C ALA A 60 20.17 -2.52 -1.79
N GLY A 61 21.20 -3.33 -2.08
CA GLY A 61 21.20 -4.78 -1.82
C GLY A 61 20.31 -5.58 -2.77
N ARG A 62 20.01 -5.04 -3.97
CA ARG A 62 19.21 -5.72 -4.99
C ARG A 62 20.07 -6.70 -5.78
N ALA A 63 19.48 -7.85 -6.10
CA ALA A 63 20.17 -8.91 -6.84
C ALA A 63 20.07 -8.74 -8.36
N HIS A 64 19.10 -7.94 -8.85
CA HIS A 64 18.89 -7.67 -10.27
C HIS A 64 19.70 -6.47 -10.75
N THR A 65 19.93 -6.43 -12.06
CA THR A 65 20.62 -5.33 -12.76
C THR A 65 19.63 -4.37 -13.40
N SER A 66 20.12 -3.20 -13.84
CA SER A 66 19.37 -2.27 -14.68
C SER A 66 18.88 -2.94 -15.97
N PHE A 67 19.68 -3.81 -16.58
CA PHE A 67 19.29 -4.61 -17.75
C PHE A 67 18.05 -5.47 -17.45
N ASP A 68 18.05 -6.16 -16.31
CA ASP A 68 16.90 -6.96 -15.87
C ASP A 68 15.67 -6.09 -15.65
N SER A 69 15.83 -4.88 -15.10
CA SER A 69 14.75 -3.90 -14.93
C SER A 69 14.12 -3.50 -16.26
N TYR A 70 14.93 -3.15 -17.26
CA TYR A 70 14.44 -2.83 -18.61
C TYR A 70 13.75 -4.02 -19.26
N ALA A 71 14.33 -5.22 -19.16
CA ALA A 71 13.75 -6.44 -19.71
C ALA A 71 12.39 -6.76 -19.06
N ALA A 72 12.29 -6.62 -17.73
CA ALA A 72 11.04 -6.83 -16.98
C ALA A 72 9.94 -5.87 -17.44
N LEU A 73 10.25 -4.57 -17.61
CA LEU A 73 9.29 -3.60 -18.11
C LEU A 73 8.85 -3.89 -19.55
N GLY A 74 9.80 -4.22 -20.43
CA GLY A 74 9.49 -4.62 -21.81
C GLY A 74 8.53 -5.80 -21.85
N ILE A 75 8.85 -6.87 -21.12
CA ILE A 75 7.99 -8.06 -21.03
C ILE A 75 6.59 -7.68 -20.56
N LEU A 76 6.46 -6.98 -19.42
CA LEU A 76 5.16 -6.65 -18.82
C LEU A 76 4.33 -5.72 -19.70
N SER A 77 4.96 -4.73 -20.33
CA SER A 77 4.29 -3.76 -21.21
C SER A 77 3.66 -4.42 -22.46
N GLU A 78 4.19 -5.56 -22.88
CA GLU A 78 3.67 -6.34 -24.01
C GLU A 78 2.64 -7.41 -23.60
N GLN A 79 2.43 -7.66 -22.30
CA GLN A 79 1.53 -8.72 -21.84
C GLN A 79 0.07 -8.27 -21.78
N ALA A 80 -0.62 -8.33 -22.92
CA ALA A 80 -2.05 -8.06 -23.02
C ALA A 80 -2.95 -9.01 -22.17
N CYS A 81 -2.41 -10.12 -21.66
CA CYS A 81 -3.13 -11.08 -20.83
C CYS A 81 -3.21 -10.71 -19.35
N LEU A 82 -2.43 -9.72 -18.90
CA LEU A 82 -2.54 -9.18 -17.54
C LEU A 82 -3.65 -8.14 -17.51
N ARG A 83 -4.47 -8.18 -16.45
CA ARG A 83 -5.43 -7.10 -16.18
C ARG A 83 -4.68 -5.84 -15.75
N SER A 84 -3.60 -5.97 -14.98
CA SER A 84 -2.79 -4.86 -14.49
C SER A 84 -1.37 -5.30 -14.17
N TYR A 85 -0.44 -4.36 -14.04
CA TYR A 85 0.85 -4.57 -13.38
C TYR A 85 1.33 -3.29 -12.70
N SER A 86 2.15 -3.44 -11.67
CA SER A 86 2.76 -2.35 -10.91
C SER A 86 4.25 -2.30 -11.12
N VAL A 87 4.76 -1.08 -11.20
CA VAL A 87 6.20 -0.80 -11.10
C VAL A 87 6.46 -0.18 -9.74
N ASP A 88 7.24 -0.87 -8.91
CA ASP A 88 7.51 -0.43 -7.56
C ASP A 88 8.89 0.23 -7.52
N LEU A 89 8.91 1.47 -7.05
CA LEU A 89 10.05 2.37 -6.95
C LEU A 89 10.28 2.75 -5.48
N ILE A 90 11.53 3.02 -5.12
CA ILE A 90 11.89 3.56 -3.81
C ILE A 90 12.65 4.87 -4.05
N ALA A 91 12.06 5.97 -3.59
CA ALA A 91 12.72 7.27 -3.54
C ALA A 91 13.74 7.31 -2.38
N ALA A 92 14.58 8.34 -2.35
CA ALA A 92 15.57 8.56 -1.29
C ALA A 92 16.60 7.42 -1.09
N LEU A 93 16.85 6.58 -2.11
CA LEU A 93 17.89 5.54 -2.08
C LEU A 93 19.31 6.14 -1.99
N PRO A 94 20.29 5.41 -1.44
CA PRO A 94 21.68 5.87 -1.39
C PRO A 94 22.20 6.10 -2.81
N TYR A 95 22.92 7.21 -3.00
CA TYR A 95 23.43 7.68 -4.31
C TYR A 95 22.35 8.09 -5.34
N LEU A 96 21.06 8.07 -4.99
CA LEU A 96 20.01 8.58 -5.86
C LEU A 96 20.03 10.11 -5.82
N SER A 97 20.38 10.74 -6.94
CA SER A 97 20.28 12.20 -7.07
C SER A 97 18.89 12.61 -7.60
N PRO A 98 18.47 13.87 -7.42
CA PRO A 98 17.23 14.38 -8.02
C PRO A 98 17.16 14.20 -9.55
N GLU A 99 18.30 14.29 -10.25
CA GLU A 99 18.38 14.09 -11.70
C GLU A 99 18.13 12.63 -12.06
N LEU A 100 18.80 11.69 -11.39
CA LEU A 100 18.59 10.24 -11.59
C LEU A 100 17.18 9.80 -11.23
N TRP A 101 16.58 10.45 -10.22
CA TRP A 101 15.18 10.21 -9.87
C TRP A 101 14.23 10.66 -10.97
N THR A 102 14.47 11.84 -11.54
CA THR A 102 13.69 12.36 -12.67
C THR A 102 13.81 11.44 -13.88
N GLU A 103 15.02 11.00 -14.22
CA GLU A 103 15.28 10.04 -15.29
C GLU A 103 14.56 8.70 -15.05
N THR A 104 14.57 8.20 -13.81
CA THR A 104 13.85 6.98 -13.42
C THR A 104 12.36 7.10 -13.71
N LEU A 105 11.74 8.23 -13.33
CA LEU A 105 10.32 8.51 -13.59
C LEU A 105 10.03 8.63 -15.09
N ASP A 106 10.89 9.30 -15.86
CA ASP A 106 10.75 9.44 -17.31
C ASP A 106 10.79 8.07 -18.01
N ILE A 107 11.72 7.19 -17.62
CA ILE A 107 11.79 5.82 -18.13
C ILE A 107 10.49 5.09 -17.84
N VAL A 108 10.02 5.08 -16.59
CA VAL A 108 8.80 4.36 -16.19
C VAL A 108 7.58 4.89 -16.95
N LEU A 109 7.42 6.21 -17.06
CA LEU A 109 6.35 6.83 -17.83
C LEU A 109 6.40 6.44 -19.32
N GLY A 110 7.60 6.25 -19.88
CA GLY A 110 7.78 5.75 -21.24
C GLY A 110 7.14 4.38 -21.49
N TYR A 111 7.12 3.50 -20.46
CA TYR A 111 6.48 2.18 -20.52
C TYR A 111 4.99 2.20 -20.15
N LYS A 112 4.46 3.33 -19.67
CA LYS A 112 3.04 3.54 -19.34
C LYS A 112 2.41 2.40 -18.51
N PRO A 113 3.02 1.99 -17.38
CA PRO A 113 2.42 0.97 -16.53
C PRO A 113 1.05 1.42 -16.03
N PRO A 114 0.07 0.52 -15.86
CA PRO A 114 -1.24 0.93 -15.37
C PRO A 114 -1.22 1.36 -13.89
N HIS A 115 -0.17 0.96 -13.15
CA HIS A 115 0.01 1.26 -11.73
C HIS A 115 1.49 1.48 -11.41
N ILE A 116 1.78 2.43 -10.52
CA ILE A 116 3.13 2.75 -10.05
C ILE A 116 3.08 2.90 -8.54
N SER A 117 4.00 2.27 -7.84
CA SER A 117 4.23 2.49 -6.42
C SER A 117 5.52 3.29 -6.24
N VAL A 118 5.47 4.39 -5.51
CA VAL A 118 6.62 5.21 -5.09
C VAL A 118 6.66 5.21 -3.57
N TYR A 119 7.55 4.40 -3.01
CA TYR A 119 7.80 4.35 -1.58
C TYR A 119 8.89 5.35 -1.20
N ASP A 120 8.72 6.02 -0.07
CA ASP A 120 9.84 6.71 0.58
C ASP A 120 10.69 5.68 1.35
N LEU A 121 12.01 5.85 1.33
CA LEU A 121 12.91 4.91 1.99
C LEU A 121 12.78 5.00 3.50
N GLN A 122 12.27 3.91 4.10
CA GLN A 122 12.26 3.75 5.55
C GLN A 122 13.42 2.87 6.00
N ILE A 123 14.22 3.39 6.94
CA ILE A 123 15.39 2.68 7.47
C ILE A 123 15.02 2.07 8.82
N GLU A 124 14.83 0.76 8.81
CA GLU A 124 14.67 -0.04 10.02
C GLU A 124 16.04 -0.28 10.67
N GLU A 125 16.27 0.27 11.87
CA GLU A 125 17.57 0.23 12.57
C GLU A 125 18.13 -1.20 12.73
N ARG A 126 17.24 -2.19 12.90
CA ARG A 126 17.61 -3.60 13.11
C ARG A 126 17.81 -4.39 11.83
N SER A 127 17.47 -3.81 10.67
CA SER A 127 17.62 -4.47 9.37
C SER A 127 19.08 -4.54 8.92
N ALA A 128 19.36 -5.33 7.88
CA ALA A 128 20.68 -5.30 7.24
C ALA A 128 21.02 -3.92 6.68
N PHE A 129 20.03 -3.26 6.10
CA PHE A 129 20.17 -1.94 5.51
C PHE A 129 20.45 -0.85 6.55
N GLY A 130 19.78 -0.89 7.71
CA GLY A 130 20.01 0.02 8.84
C GLY A 130 21.39 -0.12 9.49
N ARG A 131 22.10 -1.23 9.25
CA ARG A 131 23.51 -1.36 9.64
C ARG A 131 24.48 -0.67 8.68
N TRP A 132 24.05 -0.40 7.45
CA TRP A 132 24.88 0.23 6.41
C TRP A 132 24.68 1.74 6.37
N TYR A 133 23.49 2.21 6.68
CA TYR A 133 23.09 3.60 6.51
C TYR A 133 22.31 4.13 7.71
N SER A 134 22.51 5.41 8.01
CA SER A 134 21.70 6.18 8.97
C SER A 134 20.90 7.23 8.21
N PRO A 135 19.63 7.50 8.57
CA PRO A 135 18.81 8.51 7.89
C PRO A 135 19.53 9.84 7.70
N TYR A 136 19.35 10.45 6.52
CA TYR A 136 19.89 11.76 6.15
C TYR A 136 21.42 11.92 6.27
N THR A 137 22.15 10.82 6.30
CA THR A 137 23.62 10.82 6.23
C THR A 137 24.09 10.37 4.86
N SER A 138 25.05 11.09 4.29
CA SER A 138 25.66 10.73 3.02
C SER A 138 26.14 9.27 3.06
N PRO A 139 25.81 8.43 2.06
CA PRO A 139 25.34 8.80 0.72
C PRO A 139 23.82 8.86 0.52
N LEU A 140 23.01 8.84 1.58
CA LEU A 140 21.57 9.04 1.44
C LEU A 140 21.24 10.50 1.12
N PRO A 141 20.16 10.76 0.37
CA PRO A 141 19.67 12.10 0.12
C PRO A 141 19.31 12.83 1.41
N THR A 142 19.39 14.16 1.37
CA THR A 142 18.95 14.99 2.48
C THR A 142 17.43 14.98 2.60
N GLU A 143 16.89 15.42 3.74
CA GLU A 143 15.44 15.59 3.90
C GLU A 143 14.84 16.50 2.81
N GLN A 144 15.56 17.57 2.44
CA GLN A 144 15.14 18.46 1.37
C GLN A 144 15.10 17.75 0.00
N ASP A 145 16.06 16.86 -0.27
CA ASP A 145 16.05 16.05 -1.48
C ASP A 145 14.87 15.07 -1.49
N SER A 146 14.57 14.40 -0.37
CA SER A 146 13.42 13.49 -0.26
C SER A 146 12.09 14.19 -0.52
N VAL A 147 11.89 15.38 0.05
CA VAL A 147 10.70 16.22 -0.23
C VAL A 147 10.64 16.62 -1.70
N GLY A 148 11.79 16.97 -2.29
CA GLY A 148 11.92 17.26 -3.72
C GLY A 148 11.55 16.06 -4.58
N MET A 149 12.06 14.87 -4.27
CA MET A 149 11.77 13.63 -4.98
C MET A 149 10.28 13.26 -4.94
N TYR A 150 9.64 13.38 -3.77
CA TYR A 150 8.20 13.17 -3.63
C TYR A 150 7.40 14.16 -4.49
N THR A 151 7.74 15.46 -4.41
CA THR A 151 7.07 16.51 -5.18
C THR A 151 7.23 16.29 -6.69
N THR A 152 8.43 15.91 -7.13
CA THR A 152 8.70 15.55 -8.53
C THR A 152 7.90 14.32 -8.96
N ALA A 153 7.79 13.30 -8.12
CA ALA A 153 6.98 12.11 -8.42
C ALA A 153 5.51 12.46 -8.62
N VAL A 154 4.91 13.21 -7.69
CA VAL A 154 3.52 13.70 -7.84
C VAL A 154 3.38 14.54 -9.11
N SER A 155 4.29 15.49 -9.35
CA SER A 155 4.24 16.35 -10.54
C SER A 155 4.28 15.53 -11.84
N LYS A 156 5.23 14.61 -11.98
CA LYS A 156 5.40 13.83 -13.22
C LYS A 156 4.30 12.79 -13.38
N LEU A 157 3.99 12.03 -12.35
CA LEU A 157 2.99 10.95 -12.45
C LEU A 157 1.58 11.51 -12.61
N VAL A 158 1.19 12.54 -11.86
CA VAL A 158 -0.15 13.11 -11.95
C VAL A 158 -0.28 14.06 -13.14
N SER A 159 0.59 15.06 -13.25
CA SER A 159 0.41 16.15 -14.23
C SER A 159 0.82 15.74 -15.65
N GLU A 160 1.89 14.95 -15.80
CA GLU A 160 2.39 14.52 -17.12
C GLU A 160 1.86 13.13 -17.50
N GLY A 161 1.82 12.21 -16.55
CA GLY A 161 1.42 10.82 -16.75
C GLY A 161 -0.08 10.57 -16.70
N GLY A 162 -0.86 11.50 -16.13
CA GLY A 162 -2.32 11.37 -15.98
C GLY A 162 -2.76 10.32 -14.95
N TYR A 163 -1.90 9.97 -14.00
CA TYR A 163 -2.22 9.01 -12.95
C TYR A 163 -2.97 9.70 -11.80
N GLU A 164 -3.87 8.96 -11.17
CA GLU A 164 -4.45 9.32 -9.90
C GLU A 164 -3.52 8.90 -8.76
N HIS A 165 -3.08 9.86 -7.93
CA HIS A 165 -2.47 9.57 -6.63
C HIS A 165 -3.57 9.21 -5.64
N TYR A 166 -3.78 7.90 -5.42
CA TYR A 166 -4.97 7.39 -4.73
C TYR A 166 -4.74 7.05 -3.25
N GLU A 167 -3.48 6.91 -2.83
CA GLU A 167 -3.05 6.81 -1.43
C GLU A 167 -1.56 7.16 -1.34
N LEU A 168 -0.99 7.15 -0.14
CA LEU A 168 0.34 7.70 0.20
C LEU A 168 1.50 7.38 -0.78
N SER A 169 1.50 6.21 -1.40
CA SER A 169 2.64 5.69 -2.17
C SER A 169 2.25 5.15 -3.53
N ASN A 170 1.01 5.27 -3.99
CA ASN A 170 0.51 4.54 -5.15
C ASN A 170 -0.30 5.43 -6.08
N TYR A 171 -0.03 5.20 -7.36
CA TYR A 171 -0.56 5.93 -8.49
C TYR A 171 -1.17 4.94 -9.46
N ALA A 172 -2.37 5.23 -9.96
CA ALA A 172 -3.06 4.36 -10.91
C ALA A 172 -3.61 5.17 -12.08
N ILE A 173 -3.55 4.63 -13.29
CA ILE A 173 -4.09 5.32 -14.48
C ILE A 173 -5.63 5.44 -14.44
N SER A 174 -6.29 4.61 -13.64
CA SER A 174 -7.72 4.67 -13.36
C SER A 174 -8.09 3.90 -12.09
N ALA A 175 -9.31 4.09 -11.60
CA ALA A 175 -9.85 3.39 -10.44
C ALA A 175 -9.76 1.86 -10.54
N ASP A 176 -9.91 1.29 -11.75
CA ASP A 176 -9.84 -0.16 -12.01
C ASP A 176 -8.44 -0.75 -11.87
N HIS A 177 -7.41 0.10 -11.89
CA HIS A 177 -6.01 -0.27 -11.72
C HIS A 177 -5.46 0.03 -10.33
N ARG A 178 -6.22 0.71 -9.46
CA ARG A 178 -5.86 0.82 -8.04
C ARG A 178 -5.72 -0.58 -7.46
N SER A 179 -4.64 -0.86 -6.73
CA SER A 179 -4.38 -2.18 -6.13
C SER A 179 -5.51 -2.57 -5.18
N LYS A 180 -6.28 -3.62 -5.49
CA LYS A 180 -7.30 -4.13 -4.57
C LYS A 180 -6.60 -4.63 -3.30
N HIS A 181 -5.45 -5.28 -3.43
CA HIS A 181 -4.63 -5.73 -2.30
C HIS A 181 -4.32 -4.59 -1.31
N ASN A 182 -3.79 -3.46 -1.79
CA ASN A 182 -3.42 -2.34 -0.91
C ASN A 182 -4.66 -1.71 -0.27
N GLN A 183 -5.73 -1.53 -1.05
CA GLN A 183 -6.97 -0.93 -0.55
C GLN A 183 -7.61 -1.71 0.60
N GLN A 184 -7.49 -3.03 0.64
CA GLN A 184 -8.02 -3.84 1.75
C GLN A 184 -7.42 -3.38 3.09
N TYR A 185 -6.11 -3.10 3.11
CA TYR A 185 -5.43 -2.61 4.32
C TYR A 185 -5.87 -1.19 4.67
N TRP A 186 -5.89 -0.27 3.70
CA TRP A 186 -6.30 1.12 3.93
C TRP A 186 -7.75 1.27 4.39
N GLN A 187 -8.62 0.32 4.03
CA GLN A 187 -10.03 0.33 4.40
C GLN A 187 -10.34 -0.45 5.69
N CYS A 188 -9.31 -0.94 6.39
CA CYS A 188 -9.44 -1.84 7.55
C CYS A 188 -10.36 -3.04 7.28
N LYS A 189 -10.31 -3.59 6.07
CA LYS A 189 -11.13 -4.77 5.75
C LYS A 189 -10.49 -6.03 6.28
N ASP A 190 -11.34 -7.03 6.53
CA ASP A 190 -10.87 -8.33 7.01
C ASP A 190 -9.91 -8.96 5.99
N THR A 191 -8.75 -9.38 6.47
CA THR A 191 -7.68 -9.97 5.67
C THR A 191 -7.14 -11.22 6.38
N LEU A 192 -7.01 -12.29 5.62
CA LEU A 192 -6.36 -13.52 6.05
C LEU A 192 -4.96 -13.60 5.45
N GLY A 193 -3.93 -13.45 6.28
CA GLY A 193 -2.56 -13.78 5.87
C GLY A 193 -2.29 -15.25 6.07
N PHE A 194 -1.37 -15.86 5.32
CA PHE A 194 -0.90 -17.22 5.57
C PHE A 194 0.62 -17.27 5.39
N GLY A 195 1.28 -18.22 6.04
CA GLY A 195 2.73 -18.37 5.96
C GLY A 195 3.50 -17.78 7.13
N LEU A 196 4.81 -17.96 7.07
CA LEU A 196 5.80 -17.47 8.02
C LEU A 196 5.69 -15.95 8.16
N GLY A 197 5.53 -15.44 9.39
CA GLY A 197 5.47 -14.00 9.67
C GLY A 197 4.20 -13.28 9.20
N ALA A 198 3.26 -13.97 8.55
CA ALA A 198 2.07 -13.34 7.99
C ALA A 198 1.12 -12.81 9.08
N ALA A 199 0.51 -11.66 8.84
CA ALA A 199 -0.52 -11.08 9.69
C ALA A 199 -1.91 -11.25 9.06
N SER A 200 -2.92 -11.48 9.90
CA SER A 200 -4.33 -11.37 9.54
C SER A 200 -4.96 -10.21 10.31
N TYR A 201 -5.97 -9.58 9.75
CA TYR A 201 -6.82 -8.61 10.42
C TYR A 201 -8.26 -9.12 10.32
N ILE A 202 -8.89 -9.47 11.44
CA ILE A 202 -10.26 -10.02 11.42
C ILE A 202 -11.04 -9.40 12.56
N GLY A 203 -12.19 -8.79 12.23
CA GLY A 203 -13.11 -8.18 13.18
C GLY A 203 -12.42 -7.23 14.16
N GLY A 204 -11.58 -6.34 13.63
CA GLY A 204 -10.87 -5.30 14.38
C GLY A 204 -9.64 -5.77 15.15
N LYS A 205 -9.18 -7.03 14.95
CA LYS A 205 -8.02 -7.58 15.66
C LYS A 205 -6.95 -8.11 14.72
N ARG A 206 -5.69 -7.86 15.08
CA ARG A 206 -4.51 -8.34 14.35
C ARG A 206 -3.97 -9.64 14.94
N TYR A 207 -3.72 -10.62 14.08
CA TYR A 207 -3.19 -11.94 14.42
C TYR A 207 -1.91 -12.20 13.62
N THR A 208 -0.77 -12.29 14.29
CA THR A 208 0.53 -12.52 13.64
C THR A 208 0.99 -13.96 13.77
N ARG A 209 1.80 -14.40 12.82
CA ARG A 209 2.40 -15.73 12.79
C ARG A 209 3.86 -15.62 13.23
N PRO A 210 4.43 -16.68 13.82
CA PRO A 210 5.85 -16.69 14.10
C PRO A 210 6.65 -16.37 12.84
N ASN A 211 7.71 -15.56 12.98
CA ASN A 211 8.56 -15.12 11.89
C ASN A 211 9.89 -15.87 11.81
N ARG A 212 10.04 -16.96 12.59
CA ARG A 212 11.17 -17.88 12.54
C ARG A 212 10.68 -19.26 12.11
N MET A 213 11.41 -19.92 11.22
CA MET A 213 10.98 -21.18 10.61
C MET A 213 10.62 -22.23 11.66
N GLN A 214 11.49 -22.46 12.64
CA GLN A 214 11.26 -23.45 13.69
C GLN A 214 9.95 -23.20 14.45
N THR A 215 9.75 -21.98 14.96
CA THR A 215 8.53 -21.67 15.73
C THR A 215 7.27 -21.65 14.87
N TYR A 216 7.43 -21.40 13.56
CA TYR A 216 6.33 -21.50 12.61
C TYR A 216 5.94 -22.95 12.30
N GLU A 217 6.90 -23.86 12.15
CA GLU A 217 6.66 -25.30 12.00
C GLU A 217 5.96 -25.88 13.24
N GLU A 218 6.40 -25.48 14.44
CA GLU A 218 5.74 -25.83 15.71
C GLU A 218 4.31 -25.30 15.75
N PHE A 219 4.09 -24.05 15.33
CA PHE A 219 2.76 -23.45 15.23
C PHE A 219 1.84 -24.22 14.27
N VAL A 220 2.32 -24.58 13.08
CA VAL A 220 1.55 -25.34 12.09
C VAL A 220 1.22 -26.74 12.61
N THR A 221 2.20 -27.45 13.16
CA THR A 221 2.01 -28.80 13.72
C THR A 221 0.98 -28.80 14.85
N SER A 222 1.08 -27.82 15.75
CA SER A 222 0.11 -27.63 16.84
C SER A 222 -1.29 -27.32 16.30
N ALA A 223 -1.41 -26.50 15.26
CA ALA A 223 -2.69 -26.20 14.63
C ALA A 223 -3.34 -27.42 13.96
N GLU A 224 -2.54 -28.28 13.31
CA GLU A 224 -3.02 -29.53 12.69
C GLU A 224 -3.48 -30.55 13.74
N GLN A 225 -2.75 -30.67 14.86
CA GLN A 225 -3.07 -31.63 15.94
C GLN A 225 -4.28 -31.22 16.77
N ASN A 226 -4.41 -29.93 17.05
CA ASN A 226 -5.50 -29.40 17.89
C ASN A 226 -6.79 -29.18 17.12
N GLY A 227 -6.82 -29.48 15.82
CA GLY A 227 -8.01 -29.49 14.99
C GLY A 227 -8.67 -28.14 14.73
N ASP A 228 -8.26 -27.04 15.38
CA ASP A 228 -8.79 -25.73 15.05
C ASP A 228 -8.16 -24.55 15.82
N VAL A 229 -7.27 -23.81 15.15
CA VAL A 229 -6.96 -22.43 15.57
C VAL A 229 -7.74 -21.44 14.69
N TYR A 230 -7.92 -21.74 13.40
CA TYR A 230 -8.51 -20.81 12.44
C TYR A 230 -10.04 -20.89 12.35
N TRP A 231 -10.67 -22.07 12.35
CA TRP A 231 -12.13 -22.14 12.43
C TRP A 231 -12.65 -21.93 13.85
N ASN A 232 -11.82 -21.98 14.89
CA ASN A 232 -12.25 -21.44 16.18
C ASN A 232 -12.30 -19.90 16.19
N ILE A 233 -11.47 -19.21 15.40
CA ILE A 233 -11.53 -17.76 15.23
C ILE A 233 -12.68 -17.41 14.27
N LEU A 234 -12.65 -17.92 13.03
CA LEU A 234 -13.71 -17.70 12.03
C LEU A 234 -15.05 -18.27 12.48
N GLY A 235 -15.07 -19.41 13.15
CA GLY A 235 -16.26 -20.02 13.72
C GLY A 235 -16.76 -19.34 14.97
N ARG A 236 -15.96 -18.59 15.75
CA ARG A 236 -16.54 -17.66 16.74
C ARG A 236 -17.21 -16.45 16.07
N TYR A 237 -16.72 -16.01 14.91
CA TYR A 237 -17.39 -15.01 14.09
C TYR A 237 -18.63 -15.57 13.35
N ALA A 238 -18.60 -16.84 12.91
CA ALA A 238 -19.70 -17.47 12.16
C ALA A 238 -20.74 -18.19 13.05
N SER A 239 -20.36 -18.64 14.25
CA SER A 239 -21.27 -19.28 15.24
C SER A 239 -21.93 -18.25 16.16
N ALA A 240 -21.60 -16.97 16.02
CA ALA A 240 -22.35 -15.86 16.60
C ALA A 240 -23.64 -15.56 15.78
N GLY A 241 -24.36 -16.61 15.39
CA GLY A 241 -25.71 -16.54 14.81
C GLY A 241 -25.75 -16.61 13.29
N GLY A 242 -26.43 -17.62 12.73
CA GLY A 242 -26.53 -17.81 11.29
C GLY A 242 -27.16 -16.63 10.56
N CYS A 243 -26.66 -16.33 9.35
CA CYS A 243 -27.22 -15.41 8.35
C CYS A 243 -27.58 -13.98 8.78
N ASP A 244 -27.49 -13.63 10.06
CA ASP A 244 -27.65 -12.29 10.57
C ASP A 244 -26.25 -11.71 10.79
N LEU A 245 -25.95 -10.73 9.94
CA LEU A 245 -24.74 -9.92 9.93
C LEU A 245 -24.30 -9.61 11.37
N VAL A 246 -23.23 -10.25 11.84
CA VAL A 246 -22.48 -9.72 12.99
C VAL A 246 -22.08 -8.32 12.58
N GLU A 247 -22.68 -7.30 13.21
CA GLU A 247 -22.35 -5.91 12.88
C GLU A 247 -20.83 -5.76 12.94
N PRO A 248 -20.20 -5.17 11.91
CA PRO A 248 -18.77 -4.98 11.91
C PRO A 248 -18.39 -4.24 13.19
N VAL A 249 -17.53 -4.85 14.01
CA VAL A 249 -16.88 -4.11 15.09
C VAL A 249 -16.15 -2.96 14.40
N ALA A 250 -16.49 -1.72 14.76
CA ALA A 250 -15.81 -0.57 14.21
C ALA A 250 -14.29 -0.76 14.38
N PRO A 251 -13.48 -0.45 13.35
CA PRO A 251 -12.03 -0.55 13.48
C PRO A 251 -11.55 0.31 14.65
N ASP A 252 -10.34 0.05 15.14
CA ASP A 252 -9.73 0.96 16.10
C ASP A 252 -9.77 2.40 15.55
N LEU A 253 -10.21 3.37 16.37
CA LEU A 253 -10.43 4.74 15.92
C LEU A 253 -9.14 5.37 15.39
N GLU A 254 -8.01 5.14 16.07
CA GLU A 254 -6.72 5.69 15.64
C GLU A 254 -6.33 5.09 14.29
N GLU A 255 -6.46 3.77 14.13
CA GLU A 255 -6.19 3.09 12.86
C GLU A 255 -7.09 3.59 11.72
N PHE A 256 -8.40 3.74 11.97
CA PHE A 256 -9.36 4.26 10.99
C PHE A 256 -9.01 5.66 10.50
N LEU A 257 -8.70 6.58 11.41
CA LEU A 257 -8.34 7.96 11.10
C LEU A 257 -7.01 8.02 10.33
N MET A 258 -6.01 7.28 10.83
CA MET A 258 -4.65 7.23 10.30
C MET A 258 -4.61 6.70 8.86
N LEU A 259 -5.42 5.68 8.57
CA LEU A 259 -5.48 5.09 7.24
C LEU A 259 -6.36 5.91 6.28
N SER A 260 -7.57 6.32 6.70
CA SER A 260 -8.51 7.03 5.81
C SER A 260 -7.93 8.37 5.32
N LEU A 261 -7.28 9.14 6.20
CA LEU A 261 -6.67 10.42 5.84
C LEU A 261 -5.54 10.29 4.81
N ARG A 262 -4.87 9.13 4.74
CA ARG A 262 -3.80 8.86 3.78
C ARG A 262 -4.28 8.23 2.47
N THR A 263 -5.58 8.36 2.18
CA THR A 263 -6.16 7.99 0.89
C THR A 263 -6.75 9.20 0.19
N ALA A 264 -6.86 9.10 -1.14
CA ALA A 264 -7.54 10.06 -1.99
C ALA A 264 -9.06 10.13 -1.74
N ASP A 265 -9.64 9.06 -1.24
CA ASP A 265 -11.06 8.99 -0.91
C ASP A 265 -11.35 9.72 0.42
N GLY A 266 -10.33 9.86 1.27
CA GLY A 266 -10.34 10.68 2.48
C GLY A 266 -11.11 10.08 3.65
N LEU A 267 -11.24 10.88 4.70
CA LEU A 267 -12.02 10.56 5.90
C LEU A 267 -13.49 10.90 5.68
N ASP A 268 -14.31 9.86 5.50
CA ASP A 268 -15.77 9.96 5.49
C ASP A 268 -16.30 10.35 6.87
N MET A 269 -16.84 11.57 6.97
CA MET A 269 -17.29 12.17 8.23
C MET A 269 -18.60 11.55 8.73
N ASP A 270 -19.42 10.99 7.84
CA ASP A 270 -20.67 10.33 8.21
C ASP A 270 -20.39 8.90 8.68
N LYS A 271 -19.44 8.19 8.06
CA LYS A 271 -18.93 6.92 8.59
C LYS A 271 -18.25 7.11 9.95
N LEU A 272 -17.46 8.16 10.14
CA LEU A 272 -16.87 8.49 11.44
C LEU A 272 -17.96 8.68 12.52
N GLN A 273 -19.02 9.43 12.21
CA GLN A 273 -20.13 9.61 13.15
C GLN A 273 -20.88 8.30 13.45
N ARG A 274 -21.20 7.52 12.40
CA ARG A 274 -21.93 6.24 12.55
C ARG A 274 -21.15 5.27 13.44
N ASN A 275 -19.84 5.19 13.29
CA ASN A 275 -19.01 4.21 13.97
C ASN A 275 -18.55 4.64 15.38
N TYR A 276 -18.34 5.94 15.61
CA TYR A 276 -17.69 6.45 16.83
C TYR A 276 -18.46 7.56 17.55
N GLY A 277 -19.60 7.99 17.02
CA GLY A 277 -20.49 8.98 17.63
C GLY A 277 -20.17 10.45 17.29
N ALA A 278 -21.13 11.32 17.62
CA ALA A 278 -21.08 12.74 17.27
C ALA A 278 -19.99 13.53 18.00
N GLU A 279 -19.64 13.13 19.23
CA GLU A 279 -18.56 13.79 19.99
C GLU A 279 -17.20 13.61 19.30
N VAL A 280 -16.89 12.37 18.87
CA VAL A 280 -15.65 12.06 18.13
C VAL A 280 -15.61 12.84 16.81
N ARG A 281 -16.72 12.84 16.05
CA ARG A 281 -16.83 13.65 14.82
C ARG A 281 -16.48 15.11 15.08
N SER A 282 -17.07 15.72 16.11
CA SER A 282 -16.84 17.13 16.43
C SER A 282 -15.40 17.42 16.84
N LYS A 283 -14.76 16.55 17.62
CA LYS A 283 -13.34 16.68 17.98
C LYS A 283 -12.43 16.60 16.76
N VAL A 284 -12.67 15.64 15.87
CA VAL A 284 -11.91 15.48 14.62
C VAL A 284 -12.13 16.67 13.69
N GLU A 285 -13.36 17.13 13.50
CA GLU A 285 -13.67 18.30 12.68
C GLU A 285 -12.99 19.56 13.23
N SER A 286 -13.01 19.75 14.55
CA SER A 286 -12.31 20.85 15.23
C SER A 286 -10.80 20.78 15.04
N ALA A 287 -10.21 19.58 15.10
CA ALA A 287 -8.78 19.37 14.86
C ALA A 287 -8.37 19.68 13.42
N LEU A 288 -9.23 19.35 12.45
CA LEU A 288 -8.95 19.53 11.03
C LEU A 288 -9.31 20.92 10.50
N ALA A 289 -10.14 21.69 11.21
CA ALA A 289 -10.62 23.01 10.76
C ALA A 289 -9.48 23.95 10.35
N GLY A 290 -8.39 24.00 11.12
CA GLY A 290 -7.23 24.85 10.83
C GLY A 290 -6.42 24.45 9.60
N TYR A 291 -6.66 23.25 9.06
CA TYR A 291 -6.01 22.73 7.85
C TYR A 291 -6.88 22.88 6.60
N ILE A 292 -8.18 23.16 6.78
CA ILE A 292 -9.17 23.32 5.71
C ILE A 292 -9.19 24.78 5.22
N GLU A 293 -9.10 25.75 6.14
CA GLU A 293 -9.21 27.18 5.84
C GLU A 293 -7.83 27.86 5.69
N GLU A 294 -7.77 28.87 4.79
CA GLU A 294 -6.58 29.66 4.48
C GLU A 294 -5.91 30.23 5.74
N SER A 295 -4.74 29.68 6.10
CA SER A 295 -3.75 30.49 6.78
C SER A 295 -3.33 31.59 5.80
N SER A 296 -3.42 32.85 6.22
CA SER A 296 -3.38 34.09 5.43
C SER A 296 -2.06 34.38 4.68
N THR A 297 -1.27 33.36 4.37
CA THR A 297 0.03 33.43 3.72
C THR A 297 0.18 32.38 2.63
N ARG A 298 -0.34 32.64 1.41
CA ARG A 298 0.07 32.05 0.11
C ARG A 298 0.23 30.51 -0.02
N GLN A 299 -0.21 29.71 0.94
CA GLN A 299 -0.22 28.25 0.85
C GLN A 299 -1.64 27.76 0.58
N SER A 300 -1.79 26.94 -0.46
CA SER A 300 -3.04 26.22 -0.73
C SER A 300 -3.46 25.40 0.49
N SER A 301 -4.77 25.31 0.75
CA SER A 301 -5.33 24.43 1.77
C SER A 301 -4.78 23.00 1.64
N VAL A 302 -4.37 22.41 2.75
CA VAL A 302 -3.74 21.08 2.79
C VAL A 302 -4.76 19.96 3.02
N ILE A 303 -6.02 20.32 3.31
CA ILE A 303 -7.17 19.41 3.35
C ILE A 303 -8.30 19.95 2.47
N GLN A 304 -8.81 19.11 1.58
CA GLN A 304 -9.93 19.41 0.70
C GLN A 304 -11.18 18.64 1.15
N LYS A 305 -12.33 19.30 1.01
CA LYS A 305 -13.64 18.63 1.10
C LYS A 305 -13.92 17.99 -0.25
N VAL A 306 -14.17 16.69 -0.25
CA VAL A 306 -14.53 15.92 -1.44
C VAL A 306 -15.85 15.20 -1.20
N VAL A 307 -16.57 14.93 -2.27
CA VAL A 307 -17.78 14.10 -2.23
C VAL A 307 -17.38 12.70 -2.67
N THR A 308 -17.61 11.70 -1.83
CA THR A 308 -17.30 10.31 -2.18
C THR A 308 -18.21 9.84 -3.33
N PRO A 309 -17.88 8.74 -4.02
CA PRO A 309 -18.76 8.17 -5.05
C PRO A 309 -20.19 7.87 -4.55
N ASN A 310 -20.38 7.70 -3.24
CA ASN A 310 -21.68 7.44 -2.61
C ASN A 310 -22.45 8.73 -2.23
N GLY A 311 -21.89 9.91 -2.53
CA GLY A 311 -22.50 11.21 -2.20
C GLY A 311 -22.21 11.69 -0.77
N GLU A 312 -21.33 11.02 -0.03
CA GLU A 312 -20.97 11.37 1.35
C GLU A 312 -19.87 12.43 1.38
N CYS A 313 -19.83 13.27 2.42
CA CYS A 313 -18.80 14.29 2.58
C CYS A 313 -17.54 13.70 3.23
N ALA A 314 -16.41 13.80 2.55
CA ALA A 314 -15.12 13.34 3.06
C ALA A 314 -14.07 14.46 3.09
N LEU A 315 -13.10 14.32 4.01
CA LEU A 315 -11.94 15.19 4.13
C LEU A 315 -10.69 14.47 3.63
N ARG A 316 -10.06 14.97 2.57
CA ARG A 316 -8.89 14.37 1.92
C ARG A 316 -7.69 15.31 2.04
N LEU A 317 -6.50 14.76 2.27
CA LEU A 317 -5.25 15.49 2.12
C LEU A 317 -5.03 15.95 0.67
N ALA A 318 -4.65 17.21 0.49
CA ALA A 318 -4.37 17.78 -0.83
C ALA A 318 -2.99 17.35 -1.34
N ASP A 319 -2.87 17.13 -2.65
CA ASP A 319 -1.59 16.84 -3.28
C ASP A 319 -0.78 18.10 -3.61
N PRO A 320 0.56 18.07 -3.48
CA PRO A 320 1.36 17.13 -2.66
C PRO A 320 1.43 17.51 -1.17
N GLN A 321 1.11 18.76 -0.80
CA GLN A 321 1.45 19.31 0.52
C GLN A 321 0.71 18.65 1.69
N GLY A 322 -0.55 18.25 1.52
CA GLY A 322 -1.32 17.55 2.55
C GLY A 322 -0.70 16.20 2.90
N PHE A 323 -0.29 15.42 1.89
CA PHE A 323 0.36 14.12 2.13
C PHE A 323 1.74 14.26 2.79
N LEU A 324 2.54 15.25 2.40
CA LEU A 324 3.82 15.57 3.05
C LEU A 324 3.64 15.89 4.54
N LEU A 325 2.54 16.56 4.90
CA LEU A 325 2.21 16.93 6.28
C LEU A 325 1.33 15.89 7.00
N SER A 326 1.05 14.74 6.37
CA SER A 326 0.08 13.76 6.88
C SER A 326 0.35 13.33 8.32
N ASN A 327 1.62 13.04 8.66
CA ASN A 327 2.02 12.63 10.01
C ASN A 327 1.73 13.71 11.06
N HIS A 328 1.98 14.98 10.73
CA HIS A 328 1.73 16.10 11.62
C HIS A 328 0.22 16.29 11.85
N ILE A 329 -0.55 16.32 10.77
CA ILE A 329 -2.02 16.47 10.81
C ILE A 329 -2.65 15.36 11.64
N ILE A 330 -2.25 14.10 11.42
CA ILE A 330 -2.78 12.94 12.17
C ILE A 330 -2.39 13.03 13.65
N SER A 331 -1.17 13.47 13.97
CA SER A 331 -0.73 13.65 15.35
C SER A 331 -1.57 14.69 16.09
N ASP A 332 -1.92 15.79 15.42
CA ASP A 332 -2.80 16.82 15.99
C ASP A 332 -4.22 16.31 16.24
N VAL A 333 -4.76 15.52 15.31
CA VAL A 333 -6.06 14.85 15.50
C VAL A 333 -6.03 13.97 16.74
N PHE A 334 -4.98 13.14 16.90
CA PHE A 334 -4.85 12.27 18.06
C PHE A 334 -4.68 13.05 19.37
N ALA A 335 -3.96 14.16 19.36
CA ALA A 335 -3.83 15.03 20.52
C ALA A 335 -5.17 15.62 20.98
N LYS A 336 -6.11 15.88 20.05
CA LYS A 336 -7.47 16.38 20.33
C LYS A 336 -8.45 15.31 20.81
N LEU A 337 -8.16 14.05 20.56
CA LEU A 337 -9.00 12.92 20.98
C LEU A 337 -8.71 12.44 22.41
N ARG A 338 -7.54 12.78 22.94
CA ARG A 338 -7.13 12.52 24.34
C ARG A 338 -7.82 13.45 25.32
#